data_AF-A0A231R712-F1
#
_entry.id   AF-A0A231R712-F1
#
_cell.length_a   1.000
_cell.length_b   1.000
_cell.length_c   1.000
_cell.angle_alpha   90.00
_cell.angle_beta   90.00
_cell.angle_gamma   90.00
#
_symmetry.space_group_name_H-M   'P 1'
#
loop_
_entity.id
_entity.type
_entity.pdbx_description
1 polymer ?
#
loop_
_entity_poly.entity_id
_entity_poly.type
_entity_poly.pdbx_seq_one_letter_code
_entity_poly.pdbx_strand_id
1 'polypeptide(L)'
;MRTETGSALPCKGCRDDYQVSEDRIDRMLAAPMFHSDSGICVPDDVYHERLTLCRDCSKLVGGHTCALCGCFVRIAAKFKDKSCPAPGGIGWRRYSNGGHHA
;
A
#
# COMPACT_ATOMS: atom_id res chain seq x y z
N MET A 1 7.82 1.41 47.91
CA MET A 1 6.52 1.33 47.21
C MET A 1 6.27 2.66 46.51
N ARG A 2 6.77 2.83 45.28
CA ARG A 2 6.49 4.03 44.47
C ARG A 2 5.22 3.75 43.68
N THR A 3 4.17 4.51 43.93
CA THR A 3 2.92 4.50 43.16
C THR A 3 3.18 5.26 41.85
N GLU A 4 3.32 4.53 40.75
CA GLU A 4 3.40 5.12 39.41
C GLU A 4 1.98 5.34 38.88
N THR A 5 1.41 6.50 39.19
CA THR A 5 0.24 7.01 38.48
C THR A 5 0.69 7.50 37.10
N GLY A 6 0.85 6.56 36.16
CA GLY A 6 1.05 6.86 34.75
C GLY A 6 -0.26 7.35 34.14
N SER A 7 -0.35 8.65 33.87
CA SER A 7 -1.48 9.27 33.19
C SER A 7 -1.71 8.60 31.83
N ALA A 8 -2.80 7.84 31.71
CA ALA A 8 -3.18 7.10 30.53
C ALA A 8 -3.67 8.06 29.43
N LEU A 9 -2.75 8.68 28.70
CA LEU A 9 -3.06 9.13 27.34
C LEU A 9 -3.16 7.87 26.48
N PRO A 10 -4.34 7.51 25.93
CA PRO A 10 -4.45 6.35 25.07
C PRO A 10 -3.51 6.52 23.89
N CYS A 11 -2.76 5.47 23.55
CA CYS A 11 -1.86 5.52 22.40
C CYS A 11 -2.65 5.97 21.16
N LYS A 12 -2.04 6.79 20.30
CA LYS A 12 -2.70 7.27 19.07
C LYS A 12 -3.22 6.14 18.16
N GLY A 13 -2.77 4.90 18.38
CA GLY A 13 -3.19 3.71 17.65
C GLY A 13 -4.44 2.99 18.20
N CYS A 14 -4.85 3.21 19.46
CA CYS A 14 -6.08 2.61 20.01
C CYS A 14 -7.34 3.44 19.76
N ARG A 15 -7.20 4.57 19.05
CA ARG A 15 -8.32 5.44 18.72
C ARG A 15 -8.89 5.05 17.36
N ASP A 16 -10.21 4.83 17.34
CA ASP A 16 -10.99 4.54 16.12
C ASP A 16 -10.89 5.68 15.08
N ASP A 17 -10.61 6.92 15.53
CA ASP A 17 -10.42 8.08 14.64
C ASP A 17 -9.16 8.02 13.74
N TYR A 18 -8.26 7.04 13.94
CA TYR A 18 -7.08 6.85 13.11
C TYR A 18 -7.28 5.92 11.90
N GLN A 19 -8.51 5.42 11.68
CA GLN A 19 -8.79 4.59 10.50
C GLN A 19 -8.44 5.34 9.21
N VAL A 20 -7.69 4.67 8.33
CA VAL A 20 -7.30 5.26 7.05
C VAL A 20 -8.47 5.07 6.08
N SER A 21 -9.12 6.16 5.71
CA SER A 21 -10.21 6.16 4.72
C SER A 21 -9.67 6.13 3.30
N GLU A 22 -10.50 5.64 2.38
CA GLU A 22 -10.18 5.60 0.95
C GLU A 22 -9.83 7.00 0.40
N ASP A 23 -10.55 8.05 0.83
CA ASP A 23 -10.31 9.45 0.44
C ASP A 23 -8.92 9.97 0.85
N ARG A 24 -8.34 9.38 1.91
CA ARG A 24 -6.99 9.75 2.35
C ARG A 24 -5.95 9.17 1.41
N ILE A 25 -6.16 7.94 0.95
CA ILE A 25 -5.31 7.27 -0.03
C ILE A 25 -5.42 7.99 -1.38
N ASP A 26 -6.61 8.43 -1.79
CA ASP A 26 -6.80 9.19 -3.02
C ASP A 26 -6.04 10.52 -3.00
N ARG A 27 -6.04 11.22 -1.85
CA ARG A 27 -5.22 12.43 -1.67
C ARG A 27 -3.72 12.13 -1.76
N MET A 28 -3.25 10.97 -1.31
CA MET A 28 -1.85 10.57 -1.49
C MET A 28 -1.55 10.30 -2.97
N LEU A 29 -2.44 9.61 -3.67
CA LEU A 29 -2.31 9.30 -5.10
C LEU A 29 -2.42 10.53 -6.00
N ALA A 30 -2.98 11.63 -5.52
CA ALA A 30 -2.99 12.92 -6.21
C ALA A 30 -1.62 13.65 -6.17
N ALA A 31 -0.63 13.13 -5.44
CA ALA A 31 0.70 13.74 -5.41
C ALA A 31 1.40 13.61 -6.78
N PRO A 32 2.20 14.61 -7.21
CA PRO A 32 2.86 14.61 -8.52
C PRO A 32 3.74 13.38 -8.80
N MET A 33 4.27 12.74 -7.76
CA MET A 33 5.07 11.52 -7.90
C MET A 33 4.29 10.33 -8.47
N PHE A 34 2.95 10.34 -8.40
CA PHE A 34 2.09 9.28 -8.91
C PHE A 34 1.55 9.57 -10.31
N HIS A 35 1.89 10.71 -10.89
CA HIS A 35 1.53 11.03 -12.27
C HIS A 35 2.27 10.11 -13.24
N SER A 36 1.67 9.84 -14.40
CA SER A 36 2.18 8.89 -15.39
C SER A 36 3.57 9.27 -15.95
N ASP A 37 3.91 10.57 -15.95
CA ASP A 37 5.21 11.09 -16.41
C ASP A 37 6.34 10.97 -15.37
N SER A 38 6.03 10.56 -14.13
CA SER A 38 7.01 10.44 -13.04
C SER A 38 8.12 9.42 -13.29
N GLY A 39 7.95 8.53 -14.27
CA GLY A 39 8.91 7.47 -14.61
C GLY A 39 9.07 6.38 -13.55
N ILE A 40 8.41 6.48 -12.39
CA ILE A 40 8.44 5.50 -11.30
C ILE A 40 7.13 4.72 -11.16
N CYS A 41 6.08 5.17 -11.84
CA CYS A 41 4.79 4.51 -11.85
C CYS A 41 4.68 3.48 -12.99
N VAL A 42 3.84 2.47 -12.78
CA VAL A 42 3.40 1.56 -13.83
C VAL A 42 2.30 2.21 -14.68
N PRO A 43 2.09 1.75 -15.92
CA PRO A 43 0.96 2.20 -16.71
C PRO A 43 -0.38 1.72 -16.10
N ASP A 44 -1.48 2.37 -16.47
CA ASP A 44 -2.76 2.21 -15.78
C ASP A 44 -3.39 0.81 -15.95
N ASP A 45 -3.13 0.13 -17.06
CA ASP A 45 -3.54 -1.26 -17.29
C ASP A 45 -2.89 -2.21 -16.27
N VAL A 46 -1.57 -2.10 -16.09
CA VAL A 46 -0.81 -2.88 -15.10
C VAL A 46 -1.27 -2.54 -13.69
N TYR A 47 -1.56 -1.26 -13.43
CA TYR A 47 -2.09 -0.83 -12.14
C TYR A 47 -3.44 -1.52 -11.84
N HIS A 48 -4.38 -1.50 -12.78
CA HIS A 48 -5.69 -2.14 -12.63
C HIS A 48 -5.60 -3.66 -12.49
N GLU A 49 -4.69 -4.31 -13.22
CA GLU A 49 -4.42 -5.74 -13.07
C GLU A 49 -3.97 -6.07 -11.63
N ARG A 50 -3.00 -5.31 -11.11
CA ARG A 50 -2.48 -5.46 -9.74
C ARG A 50 -3.58 -5.28 -8.69
N LEU A 51 -4.46 -4.30 -8.88
CA LEU A 51 -5.60 -4.07 -7.97
C LEU A 51 -6.59 -5.22 -7.99
N THR A 52 -6.90 -5.76 -9.17
CA THR A 52 -7.78 -6.92 -9.32
C THR A 52 -7.25 -8.11 -8.53
N LEU A 53 -5.95 -8.41 -8.64
CA LEU A 53 -5.30 -9.48 -7.87
C LEU A 53 -5.41 -9.28 -6.36
N CYS A 54 -5.34 -8.03 -5.88
CA CYS A 54 -5.48 -7.76 -4.46
C CYS A 54 -6.93 -7.75 -3.98
N ARG A 55 -7.90 -7.38 -4.84
CA ARG A 55 -9.33 -7.37 -4.50
C ARG A 55 -9.84 -8.75 -4.09
N ASP A 56 -9.33 -9.80 -4.73
CA ASP A 56 -9.67 -11.19 -4.42
C ASP A 56 -8.73 -11.83 -3.39
N CYS A 57 -7.79 -11.07 -2.83
CA CYS A 57 -6.80 -11.59 -1.90
C CYS A 57 -7.32 -11.66 -0.47
N SER A 58 -7.24 -12.84 0.15
CA SER A 58 -7.60 -13.07 1.56
C SER A 58 -6.76 -12.28 2.57
N LYS A 59 -5.68 -11.64 2.13
CA LYS A 59 -4.80 -10.79 2.95
C LYS A 59 -5.11 -9.31 2.83
N LEU A 60 -6.11 -8.91 2.05
CA LEU A 60 -6.56 -7.52 1.99
C LEU A 60 -7.45 -7.21 3.21
N VAL A 61 -6.99 -6.28 4.04
CA VAL A 61 -7.67 -5.84 5.27
C VAL A 61 -8.22 -4.45 5.06
N GLY A 62 -9.48 -4.25 5.44
CA GLY A 62 -10.17 -2.95 5.30
C GLY A 62 -10.34 -2.48 3.85
N GLY A 63 -10.14 -3.35 2.86
CA GLY A 63 -10.23 -3.01 1.44
C GLY A 63 -9.02 -2.26 0.86
N HIS A 64 -8.05 -1.87 1.68
CA HIS A 64 -6.92 -1.05 1.23
C HIS A 64 -5.55 -1.48 1.74
N THR A 65 -5.44 -2.21 2.85
CA THR A 65 -4.16 -2.54 3.47
C THR A 65 -3.81 -4.01 3.26
N CYS A 66 -2.58 -4.29 2.81
CA CYS A 66 -2.08 -5.66 2.74
C CYS A 66 -1.61 -6.13 4.12
N ALA A 67 -2.15 -7.24 4.64
CA ALA A 67 -1.73 -7.82 5.91
C ALA A 67 -0.31 -8.41 5.90
N LEU A 68 0.27 -8.65 4.72
CA LEU A 68 1.62 -9.24 4.61
C LEU A 68 2.73 -8.20 4.72
N CYS A 69 2.56 -7.01 4.12
CA CYS A 69 3.57 -5.95 4.14
C CYS A 69 3.14 -4.67 4.85
N GLY A 70 1.88 -4.57 5.29
CA GLY A 70 1.33 -3.37 5.94
C GLY A 70 1.17 -2.15 5.02
N CYS A 71 1.42 -2.28 3.71
CA CYS A 71 1.30 -1.18 2.76
C CYS A 71 -0.13 -1.02 2.24
N PHE A 72 -0.50 0.21 1.88
CA PHE A 72 -1.71 0.44 1.10
C PHE A 72 -1.53 -0.11 -0.31
N VAL A 73 -2.38 -1.06 -0.68
CA VAL A 73 -2.31 -1.77 -1.97
C VAL A 73 -2.38 -0.79 -3.13
N ARG A 74 -3.29 0.19 -3.07
CA ARG A 74 -3.46 1.20 -4.13
C ARG A 74 -2.21 2.05 -4.35
N ILE A 75 -1.45 2.30 -3.30
CA ILE A 75 -0.16 3.02 -3.40
C ILE A 75 0.94 2.08 -3.89
N ALA A 76 1.07 0.89 -3.28
CA ALA A 76 2.11 -0.07 -3.64
C ALA A 76 2.00 -0.54 -5.10
N ALA A 77 0.79 -0.74 -5.60
CA ALA A 77 0.51 -1.20 -6.95
C ALA A 77 0.87 -0.15 -8.01
N LYS A 78 0.92 1.15 -7.68
CA LYS A 78 1.37 2.19 -8.62
C LYS A 78 2.87 2.12 -8.91
N PHE A 79 3.71 1.69 -7.97
CA PHE A 79 5.16 1.71 -8.17
C PHE A 79 5.67 0.59 -9.06
N LYS A 80 6.56 0.92 -10.01
CA LYS A 80 7.21 -0.06 -10.91
C LYS A 80 8.07 -1.06 -10.14
N ASP A 81 8.80 -0.57 -9.13
CA ASP A 81 9.82 -1.32 -8.40
C ASP A 81 9.27 -2.24 -7.31
N LYS A 82 8.00 -2.11 -6.99
CA LYS A 82 7.34 -2.96 -6.01
C LYS A 82 6.90 -4.27 -6.64
N SER A 83 6.76 -5.29 -5.80
CA SER A 83 6.15 -6.58 -6.11
C SER A 83 5.27 -7.01 -4.92
N CYS A 84 4.37 -7.95 -5.16
CA CYS A 84 3.56 -8.53 -4.11
C CYS A 84 4.44 -9.35 -3.14
N PRO A 85 4.30 -9.17 -1.82
CA PRO A 85 5.05 -9.96 -0.82
C PRO A 85 4.53 -11.40 -0.67
N ALA A 86 3.50 -11.81 -1.42
CA ALA A 86 2.93 -13.14 -1.30
C ALA A 86 3.95 -14.22 -1.66
N PRO A 87 4.18 -15.22 -0.78
CA PRO A 87 5.08 -16.32 -1.07
C PRO A 87 4.55 -17.20 -2.20
N GLY A 88 5.46 -17.86 -2.93
CA GLY A 88 5.09 -18.81 -3.99
C GLY A 88 4.73 -18.17 -5.34
N GLY A 89 4.98 -16.86 -5.52
CA GLY A 89 4.87 -16.21 -6.84
C GLY A 89 3.43 -16.02 -7.36
N ILE A 90 2.43 -16.20 -6.49
CA ILE A 90 1.00 -16.07 -6.82
C ILE A 90 0.52 -14.61 -6.95
N GLY A 91 1.37 -13.65 -6.57
CA GLY A 91 1.06 -12.22 -6.63
C GLY A 91 1.64 -11.52 -7.84
N TRP A 92 1.35 -10.23 -7.97
CA TRP A 92 1.92 -9.39 -9.01
C TRP A 92 3.44 -9.21 -8.87
N ARG A 93 4.13 -9.12 -10.01
CA ARG A 93 5.59 -8.97 -10.08
C ARG A 93 6.02 -7.52 -10.28
N ARG A 94 7.31 -7.28 -10.06
CA ARG A 94 7.97 -6.01 -10.42
C ARG A 94 7.74 -5.73 -11.90
N TYR A 95 7.36 -4.48 -12.21
CA TYR A 95 7.18 -4.07 -13.59
C TYR A 95 8.56 -3.90 -14.23
N SER A 96 8.82 -4.65 -15.29
CA SER A 96 10.06 -4.60 -16.04
C SER A 96 9.76 -4.01 -17.42
N ASN A 97 9.92 -2.70 -17.56
CA ASN A 97 9.72 -2.02 -18.82
C ASN A 97 10.96 -2.18 -19.73
N GLY A 98 11.35 -3.40 -20.10
CA GLY A 98 12.40 -3.67 -21.10
C GLY A 98 13.76 -2.94 -20.95
N GLY A 99 14.00 -2.26 -19.83
CA GLY A 99 15.16 -1.42 -19.60
C GLY A 99 16.24 -2.25 -18.97
N HIS A 100 17.13 -2.75 -19.81
CA HIS A 100 18.40 -3.31 -19.43
C HIS A 100 19.11 -2.31 -18.52
N HIS A 101 19.22 -2.62 -17.23
CA HIS A 101 20.26 -2.02 -16.41
C HIS A 101 21.54 -2.77 -16.74
N ALA A 102 22.43 -2.10 -17.48
CA ALA A 102 23.85 -2.41 -17.52
C ALA A 102 24.46 -2.21 -16.13
#